data_AF-A0A9W6ZT17-F1
#
_entry.id   AF-A0A9W6ZT17-F1
#
_cell.length_a   1.000
_cell.length_b   1.000
_cell.length_c   1.000
_cell.angle_alpha   90.00
_cell.angle_beta   90.00
_cell.angle_gamma   90.00
#
_symmetry.space_group_name_H-M   'P 1'
#
loop_
_entity.id
_entity.type
_entity.pdbx_description
1 polymer ?
#
loop_
_entity_poly.entity_id
_entity_poly.type
_entity_poly.pdbx_seq_one_letter_code
_entity_poly.pdbx_strand_id
1 'polypeptide(L)'
;MNNFDHLSFPGVVPRSFLPSAILANLCKPIHLLHSYLSSSSNLLPPPTPPTYSTISRFILGLLQAHATTSLSSALPPPTQTPFLLLSSLQPHLNFYASRFLPNSFALLLTTHAFACWFNQSPYSTISLLTIAAATTRCDMLVLAAPIGISLLLNSKVTLLKGILTGIFTLTLTFLFIIPLDTVMWNNYSSPMLPPLPFLWAEGVVLFYNTVENKSANWGTSPPYWYLVAMLKALLGCFFFAMLGVFKLRPTPAPPSPHKDQIFSLFNIQVYLNKHLLGYLFPAAVFVALYSILPHKELRFILPAFPIFNVAAAEGLAGVWSVVFFKAKVDCESSSKVVSPVSTRLRRRKAGATTETTTTTTKTKPQTHHHPPKIISLLLALGSFLLLLFTFLGTAVFLAASHNNYPGGEVIYI
;
A
#
# COMPACT_ATOMS: atom_id res chain seq x y z
N MET A 1 36.90 -12.24 1.08
CA MET A 1 36.06 -11.22 1.74
C MET A 1 36.62 -9.80 1.63
N ASN A 2 37.69 -9.54 0.85
CA ASN A 2 38.36 -8.22 0.85
C ASN A 2 37.96 -7.30 -0.32
N ASN A 3 37.15 -7.80 -1.26
CA ASN A 3 36.80 -7.09 -2.49
C ASN A 3 35.33 -6.62 -2.50
N PHE A 4 34.76 -6.36 -1.32
CA PHE A 4 33.41 -5.80 -1.25
C PHE A 4 33.45 -4.27 -1.26
N ASP A 5 32.48 -3.67 -1.94
CA ASP A 5 32.34 -2.23 -2.13
C ASP A 5 32.16 -1.48 -0.80
N HIS A 6 31.45 -2.05 0.18
CA HIS A 6 31.23 -1.45 1.50
C HIS A 6 32.51 -1.26 2.32
N LEU A 7 33.60 -1.96 1.98
CA LEU A 7 34.93 -1.73 2.58
C LEU A 7 35.63 -0.53 1.96
N SER A 8 35.38 -0.24 0.67
CA SER A 8 35.99 0.87 -0.06
C SER A 8 35.17 2.17 0.09
N PHE A 9 33.85 2.04 0.15
CA PHE A 9 32.90 3.14 0.32
C PHE A 9 32.04 2.90 1.57
N PRO A 10 32.67 2.89 2.75
CA PRO A 10 31.91 2.72 3.97
C PRO A 10 31.05 3.96 4.21
N GLY A 11 29.75 3.74 4.37
CA GLY A 11 28.85 4.79 4.84
C GLY A 11 29.15 5.19 6.29
N VAL A 12 28.46 6.23 6.77
CA VAL A 12 28.60 6.71 8.16
C VAL A 12 28.17 5.66 9.20
N VAL A 13 27.26 4.76 8.83
CA VAL A 13 26.74 3.71 9.71
C VAL A 13 26.55 2.43 8.89
N PRO A 14 26.81 1.23 9.45
CA PRO A 14 26.57 -0.02 8.77
C PRO A 14 25.10 -0.20 8.34
N ARG A 15 24.90 -1.01 7.30
CA ARG A 15 23.60 -1.46 6.81
C ARG A 15 23.52 -2.97 6.85
N SER A 16 22.30 -3.47 7.07
CA SER A 16 22.03 -4.90 7.09
C SER A 16 22.27 -5.55 5.72
N PHE A 17 22.99 -6.67 5.71
CA PHE A 17 23.32 -7.41 4.48
C PHE A 17 22.26 -8.42 4.08
N LEU A 18 21.36 -8.81 4.99
CA LEU A 18 20.43 -9.91 4.75
C LEU A 18 19.52 -9.70 3.52
N PRO A 19 18.88 -8.52 3.30
CA PRO A 19 18.07 -8.29 2.10
C PRO A 19 18.88 -8.39 0.81
N SER A 20 20.09 -7.81 0.78
CA SER A 20 20.99 -7.85 -0.37
C SER A 20 21.50 -9.26 -0.64
N ALA A 21 21.81 -10.04 0.40
CA ALA A 21 22.23 -11.43 0.28
C ALA A 21 21.13 -12.33 -0.29
N ILE A 22 19.87 -12.13 0.15
CA ILE A 22 18.71 -12.83 -0.43
C ILE A 22 18.58 -12.49 -1.92
N LEU A 23 18.61 -11.19 -2.27
CA LEU A 23 18.51 -10.77 -3.66
C LEU A 23 19.65 -11.35 -4.52
N ALA A 24 20.89 -11.30 -4.04
CA ALA A 24 22.04 -11.86 -4.74
C ALA A 24 21.86 -13.36 -5.01
N ASN A 25 21.36 -14.12 -4.04
CA ASN A 25 21.06 -15.54 -4.22
C ASN A 25 19.96 -15.79 -5.26
N LEU A 26 18.91 -14.96 -5.30
CA LEU A 26 17.87 -15.03 -6.33
C LEU A 26 18.40 -14.71 -7.73
N CYS A 27 19.43 -13.87 -7.84
CA CYS A 27 20.05 -13.53 -9.13
C CYS A 27 20.98 -14.63 -9.67
N LYS A 28 21.53 -15.49 -8.80
CA LYS A 28 22.54 -16.50 -9.17
C LYS A 28 22.16 -17.37 -10.37
N PRO A 29 20.95 -17.96 -10.48
CA PRO A 29 20.60 -18.81 -11.61
C PRO A 29 20.66 -18.07 -12.94
N ILE A 30 20.22 -16.81 -12.97
CA ILE A 30 20.22 -15.96 -14.17
C ILE A 30 21.64 -15.57 -14.54
N HIS A 31 22.49 -15.25 -13.55
CA HIS A 31 23.90 -14.97 -13.81
C HIS A 31 24.65 -16.18 -14.36
N LEU A 32 24.41 -17.37 -13.80
CA LEU A 32 25.00 -18.61 -14.28
C LEU A 32 24.57 -18.89 -15.73
N LEU A 33 23.28 -18.73 -16.04
CA LEU A 33 22.76 -18.86 -17.40
C LEU A 33 23.40 -17.85 -18.36
N HIS A 34 23.52 -16.58 -17.96
CA HIS A 34 24.16 -15.54 -18.76
C HIS A 34 25.64 -15.86 -19.03
N SER A 35 26.39 -16.29 -18.01
CA SER A 35 27.79 -16.70 -18.18
C SER A 35 27.93 -17.92 -19.08
N TYR A 36 27.02 -18.90 -18.99
CA TYR A 36 27.02 -20.07 -19.85
C TYR A 36 26.75 -19.69 -21.31
N LEU A 37 25.74 -18.86 -21.58
CA LEU A 37 25.42 -18.40 -22.94
C LEU A 37 26.51 -17.51 -23.53
N SER A 38 27.21 -16.74 -22.70
CA SER A 38 28.36 -15.97 -23.16
C SER A 38 29.54 -16.88 -23.53
N SER A 39 29.87 -17.86 -22.70
CA SER A 39 31.04 -18.72 -22.91
C SER A 39 30.84 -19.84 -23.93
N SER A 40 29.62 -20.39 -24.06
CA SER A 40 29.37 -21.59 -24.88
C SER A 40 28.91 -21.28 -26.30
N SER A 41 28.11 -20.23 -26.47
CA SER A 41 27.44 -19.94 -27.75
C SER A 41 27.79 -18.57 -28.33
N ASN A 42 28.60 -17.75 -27.63
CA ASN A 42 28.91 -16.37 -28.00
C ASN A 42 27.66 -15.51 -28.32
N LEU A 43 26.48 -15.93 -27.84
CA LEU A 43 25.21 -15.25 -28.10
C LEU A 43 25.09 -13.93 -27.31
N LEU A 44 25.80 -13.84 -26.18
CA LEU A 44 25.76 -12.71 -25.27
C LEU A 44 27.19 -12.23 -24.94
N PRO A 45 27.39 -10.91 -24.77
CA PRO A 45 28.66 -10.38 -24.28
C PRO A 45 28.94 -10.89 -22.85
N PRO A 46 30.22 -10.91 -22.41
CA PRO A 46 30.55 -11.29 -21.05
C PRO A 46 29.85 -10.36 -20.05
N PRO A 47 29.36 -10.89 -18.90
CA PRO A 47 28.65 -10.09 -17.92
C PRO A 47 29.57 -9.00 -17.33
N THR A 48 29.13 -7.75 -17.45
CA THR A 48 29.81 -6.58 -16.87
C THR A 48 29.04 -6.09 -15.62
N PRO A 49 29.61 -5.23 -14.75
CA PRO A 49 28.91 -4.68 -13.59
C PRO A 49 27.52 -4.07 -13.91
N PRO A 50 27.32 -3.34 -15.02
CA PRO A 50 26.00 -2.89 -15.46
C PRO A 50 25.01 -4.04 -15.72
N THR A 51 25.47 -5.16 -16.28
CA THR A 51 24.65 -6.37 -16.49
C THR A 51 24.18 -6.95 -15.16
N TYR A 52 25.08 -7.07 -14.18
CA TYR A 52 24.73 -7.56 -12.84
C TYR A 52 23.68 -6.67 -12.18
N SER A 53 23.92 -5.35 -12.17
CA SER A 53 22.98 -4.36 -11.64
C SER A 53 21.62 -4.44 -12.34
N THR A 54 21.59 -4.52 -13.67
CA THR A 54 20.33 -4.60 -14.44
C THR A 54 19.51 -5.84 -14.08
N ILE A 55 20.15 -7.00 -13.99
CA ILE A 55 19.49 -8.25 -13.59
C ILE A 55 18.93 -8.13 -12.16
N SER A 56 19.73 -7.64 -11.21
CA SER A 56 19.28 -7.49 -9.82
C SER A 56 18.13 -6.49 -9.69
N ARG A 57 18.15 -5.38 -10.45
CA ARG A 57 17.04 -4.41 -10.51
C ARG A 57 15.78 -5.02 -11.11
N PHE A 58 15.92 -5.81 -12.16
CA PHE A 58 14.81 -6.50 -12.82
C PHE A 58 14.13 -7.48 -11.86
N ILE A 59 14.91 -8.32 -11.16
CA ILE A 59 14.38 -9.27 -10.17
C ILE A 59 13.71 -8.53 -9.02
N LEU A 60 14.33 -7.49 -8.47
CA LEU A 60 13.72 -6.69 -7.40
C LEU A 60 12.41 -6.02 -7.86
N GLY A 61 12.37 -5.54 -9.11
CA GLY A 61 11.17 -5.01 -9.74
C GLY A 61 10.06 -6.05 -9.88
N LEU A 62 10.40 -7.30 -10.26
CA LEU A 62 9.44 -8.41 -10.32
C LEU A 62 8.89 -8.77 -8.94
N LEU A 63 9.75 -8.80 -7.92
CA LEU A 63 9.32 -9.02 -6.53
C LEU A 63 8.35 -7.92 -6.08
N GLN A 64 8.64 -6.66 -6.38
CA GLN A 64 7.77 -5.53 -6.06
C GLN A 64 6.45 -5.60 -6.84
N ALA A 65 6.47 -6.00 -8.11
CA ALA A 65 5.28 -6.22 -8.91
C ALA A 65 4.41 -7.32 -8.30
N HIS A 66 5.02 -8.44 -7.89
CA HIS A 66 4.33 -9.53 -7.19
C HIS A 66 3.72 -9.08 -5.85
N ALA A 67 4.42 -8.27 -5.06
CA ALA A 67 3.87 -7.72 -3.83
C ALA A 67 2.65 -6.82 -4.11
N THR A 68 2.75 -6.00 -5.15
CA THR A 68 1.67 -5.09 -5.57
C THR A 68 0.45 -5.87 -6.07
N THR A 69 0.62 -6.92 -6.88
CA THR A 69 -0.49 -7.77 -7.31
C THR A 69 -1.08 -8.59 -6.16
N SER A 70 -0.26 -9.03 -5.21
CA SER A 70 -0.72 -9.69 -3.98
C SER A 70 -1.58 -8.77 -3.11
N LEU A 71 -1.21 -7.48 -2.99
CA LEU A 71 -2.06 -6.50 -2.32
C LEU A 71 -3.34 -6.28 -3.13
N SER A 72 -3.24 -6.11 -4.44
CA SER A 72 -4.41 -5.94 -5.32
C SER A 72 -5.42 -7.08 -5.17
N SER A 73 -4.98 -8.34 -5.10
CA SER A 73 -5.89 -9.48 -4.98
C SER A 73 -6.59 -9.55 -3.61
N ALA A 74 -6.00 -8.94 -2.58
CA ALA A 74 -6.60 -8.81 -1.25
C ALA A 74 -7.65 -7.70 -1.15
N LEU A 75 -7.71 -6.78 -2.13
CA LEU A 75 -8.67 -5.67 -2.16
C LEU A 75 -10.04 -6.12 -2.69
N PRO A 76 -11.12 -5.37 -2.38
CA PRO A 76 -12.42 -5.59 -3.00
C PRO A 76 -12.33 -5.55 -4.55
N PRO A 77 -13.08 -6.40 -5.27
CA PRO A 77 -13.05 -6.45 -6.74
C PRO A 77 -13.11 -5.11 -7.48
N PRO A 78 -13.99 -4.15 -7.12
CA PRO A 78 -14.04 -2.86 -7.83
C PRO A 78 -12.78 -2.00 -7.65
N THR A 79 -11.97 -2.29 -6.64
CA THR A 79 -10.78 -1.50 -6.25
C THR A 79 -9.49 -2.06 -6.87
N GLN A 80 -9.46 -3.33 -7.25
CA GLN A 80 -8.26 -4.03 -7.72
C GLN A 80 -7.65 -3.40 -8.97
N THR A 81 -8.46 -3.24 -10.03
CA THR A 81 -7.98 -2.68 -11.31
C THR A 81 -7.57 -1.21 -11.17
N PRO A 82 -8.38 -0.33 -10.53
CA PRO A 82 -7.95 1.03 -10.21
C PRO A 82 -6.64 1.10 -9.42
N PHE A 83 -6.44 0.20 -8.45
CA PHE A 83 -5.22 0.16 -7.65
C PHE A 83 -3.97 -0.15 -8.50
N LEU A 84 -4.04 -1.16 -9.36
CA LEU A 84 -2.92 -1.51 -10.26
C LEU A 84 -2.64 -0.38 -11.26
N LEU A 85 -3.68 0.24 -11.82
CA LEU A 85 -3.55 1.37 -12.73
C LEU A 85 -2.87 2.58 -12.05
N LEU A 86 -3.35 2.98 -10.88
CA LEU A 86 -2.80 4.14 -10.18
C LEU A 86 -1.38 3.88 -9.69
N SER A 87 -1.07 2.66 -9.25
CA SER A 87 0.28 2.27 -8.83
C SER A 87 1.27 2.24 -9.99
N SER A 88 0.84 1.81 -11.19
CA SER A 88 1.69 1.83 -12.39
C SER A 88 1.89 3.23 -12.96
N LEU A 89 0.93 4.15 -12.74
CA LEU A 89 1.04 5.54 -13.17
C LEU A 89 1.86 6.41 -12.21
N GLN A 90 2.17 5.97 -10.99
CA GLN A 90 2.83 6.81 -10.00
C GLN A 90 4.36 6.87 -10.18
N PRO A 91 4.98 8.06 -10.30
CA PRO A 91 6.40 8.15 -10.68
C PRO A 91 7.33 7.69 -9.58
N HIS A 92 7.10 8.14 -8.35
CA HIS A 92 8.03 7.90 -7.24
C HIS A 92 8.02 6.44 -6.80
N LEU A 93 6.85 5.80 -6.76
CA LEU A 93 6.74 4.39 -6.40
C LEU A 93 7.56 3.53 -7.37
N ASN A 94 7.39 3.73 -8.68
CA ASN A 94 8.12 2.97 -9.71
C ASN A 94 9.60 3.32 -9.77
N PHE A 95 9.97 4.58 -9.51
CA PHE A 95 11.36 5.01 -9.45
C PHE A 95 12.15 4.31 -8.33
N TYR A 96 11.52 4.08 -7.17
CA TYR A 96 12.15 3.42 -6.03
C TYR A 96 11.98 1.90 -6.02
N ALA A 97 10.96 1.35 -6.69
CA ALA A 97 10.62 -0.09 -6.68
C ALA A 97 11.79 -1.04 -6.97
N SER A 98 12.72 -0.66 -7.85
CA SER A 98 13.84 -1.51 -8.30
C SER A 98 15.22 -1.03 -7.83
N ARG A 99 15.30 -0.02 -6.96
CA ARG A 99 16.58 0.52 -6.49
C ARG A 99 17.12 -0.26 -5.29
N PHE A 100 18.43 -0.38 -5.17
CA PHE A 100 19.10 -1.05 -4.05
C PHE A 100 19.17 -0.15 -2.81
N LEU A 101 18.00 0.23 -2.32
CA LEU A 101 17.85 1.04 -1.11
C LEU A 101 17.20 0.17 -0.03
N PRO A 102 17.58 0.32 1.25
CA PRO A 102 16.86 -0.31 2.36
C PRO A 102 15.35 -0.02 2.28
N ASN A 103 14.98 1.18 1.83
CA ASN A 103 13.61 1.63 1.67
C ASN A 103 12.84 0.85 0.58
N SER A 104 13.52 0.35 -0.45
CA SER A 104 12.91 -0.46 -1.50
C SER A 104 12.62 -1.87 -1.00
N PHE A 105 13.52 -2.45 -0.19
CA PHE A 105 13.26 -3.71 0.51
C PHE A 105 12.15 -3.56 1.57
N ALA A 106 12.12 -2.43 2.28
CA ALA A 106 11.05 -2.11 3.22
C ALA A 106 9.70 -2.04 2.49
N LEU A 107 9.63 -1.32 1.36
CA LEU A 107 8.44 -1.23 0.51
C LEU A 107 7.95 -2.61 0.07
N LEU A 108 8.85 -3.51 -0.34
CA LEU A 108 8.51 -4.87 -0.73
C LEU A 108 7.82 -5.63 0.42
N LEU A 109 8.45 -5.64 1.60
CA LEU A 109 7.93 -6.35 2.77
C LEU A 109 6.65 -5.73 3.31
N THR A 110 6.54 -4.40 3.37
CA THR A 110 5.32 -3.72 3.86
C THR A 110 4.16 -3.91 2.89
N THR A 111 4.39 -3.91 1.58
CA THR A 111 3.33 -4.18 0.59
C THR A 111 2.75 -5.59 0.76
N HIS A 112 3.60 -6.60 0.98
CA HIS A 112 3.13 -7.94 1.33
C HIS A 112 2.43 -7.98 2.70
N ALA A 113 2.94 -7.26 3.71
CA ALA A 113 2.30 -7.16 5.02
C ALA A 113 0.90 -6.56 4.93
N PHE A 114 0.70 -5.57 4.06
CA PHE A 114 -0.61 -4.99 3.77
C PHE A 114 -1.51 -6.01 3.08
N ALA A 115 -1.02 -6.78 2.10
CA ALA A 115 -1.81 -7.86 1.50
C ALA A 115 -2.31 -8.84 2.56
N CYS A 116 -1.44 -9.28 3.47
CA CYS A 116 -1.81 -10.09 4.63
C CYS A 116 -2.83 -9.41 5.54
N TRP A 117 -2.72 -8.09 5.73
CA TRP A 117 -3.60 -7.31 6.59
C TRP A 117 -5.02 -7.20 6.01
N PHE A 118 -5.13 -6.94 4.71
CA PHE A 118 -6.42 -6.95 3.99
C PHE A 118 -7.04 -8.35 3.96
N ASN A 119 -6.23 -9.40 3.80
CA ASN A 119 -6.67 -10.81 3.86
C ASN A 119 -6.99 -11.31 5.28
N GLN A 120 -7.03 -10.43 6.30
CA GLN A 120 -7.35 -10.80 7.68
C GLN A 120 -6.40 -11.86 8.28
N SER A 121 -5.12 -11.81 7.91
CA SER A 121 -4.05 -12.70 8.44
C SER A 121 -3.09 -11.92 9.36
N PRO A 122 -3.53 -11.53 10.57
CA PRO A 122 -2.85 -10.50 11.34
C PRO A 122 -1.49 -10.93 11.89
N TYR A 123 -1.29 -12.22 12.19
CA TYR A 123 0.01 -12.72 12.65
C TYR A 123 1.06 -12.66 11.54
N SER A 124 0.69 -13.00 10.30
CA SER A 124 1.57 -12.84 9.13
C SER A 124 1.93 -11.37 8.90
N THR A 125 0.97 -10.45 9.08
CA THR A 125 1.23 -9.01 9.05
C THR A 125 2.25 -8.59 10.11
N ILE A 126 2.08 -9.02 11.36
CA ILE A 126 3.02 -8.72 12.45
C ILE A 126 4.41 -9.27 12.13
N SER A 127 4.50 -10.52 11.67
CA SER A 127 5.77 -11.14 11.31
C SER A 127 6.49 -10.38 10.20
N LEU A 128 5.80 -10.05 9.10
CA LEU A 128 6.40 -9.31 7.98
C LEU A 128 6.85 -7.90 8.38
N LEU A 129 6.05 -7.18 9.18
CA LEU A 129 6.44 -5.86 9.69
C LEU A 129 7.64 -5.95 10.65
N THR A 130 7.71 -7.01 11.46
CA THR A 130 8.85 -7.29 12.35
C THR A 130 10.12 -7.57 11.55
N ILE A 131 10.04 -8.41 10.51
CA ILE A 131 11.16 -8.68 9.59
C ILE A 131 11.59 -7.39 8.90
N ALA A 132 10.66 -6.58 8.40
CA ALA A 132 10.97 -5.31 7.75
C ALA A 132 11.72 -4.37 8.72
N ALA A 133 11.24 -4.23 9.95
CA ALA A 133 11.86 -3.39 10.98
C ALA A 133 13.26 -3.88 11.37
N ALA A 134 13.44 -5.19 11.54
CA ALA A 134 14.71 -5.76 11.98
C ALA A 134 15.78 -5.77 10.88
N THR A 135 15.37 -5.99 9.62
CA THR A 135 16.32 -6.27 8.51
C THR A 135 16.54 -5.13 7.55
N THR A 136 15.55 -4.25 7.35
CA THR A 136 15.65 -3.19 6.34
C THR A 136 15.88 -1.85 7.00
N ARG A 137 15.03 -1.47 7.96
CA ARG A 137 15.15 -0.23 8.71
C ARG A 137 14.36 -0.31 10.01
N CYS A 138 15.00 0.00 11.13
CA CYS A 138 14.38 0.02 12.46
C CYS A 138 13.28 1.08 12.61
N ASP A 139 13.29 2.14 11.81
CA ASP A 139 12.25 3.18 11.80
C ASP A 139 10.89 2.69 11.26
N MET A 140 10.83 1.52 10.63
CA MET A 140 9.57 0.86 10.27
C MET A 140 8.73 0.49 11.50
N LEU A 141 9.33 0.49 12.71
CA LEU A 141 8.57 0.39 13.97
C LEU A 141 7.52 1.51 14.11
N VAL A 142 7.79 2.70 13.57
CA VAL A 142 6.85 3.84 13.59
C VAL A 142 5.62 3.56 12.72
N LEU A 143 5.73 2.69 11.71
CA LEU A 143 4.61 2.19 10.91
C LEU A 143 3.96 0.95 11.54
N ALA A 144 4.78 0.04 12.05
CA ALA A 144 4.31 -1.22 12.63
C ALA A 144 3.48 -1.00 13.90
N ALA A 145 3.86 -0.04 14.75
CA ALA A 145 3.16 0.23 16.00
C ALA A 145 1.71 0.71 15.79
N PRO A 146 1.40 1.73 14.97
CA PRO A 146 0.03 2.10 14.65
C PRO A 146 -0.80 0.96 14.05
N ILE A 147 -0.21 0.12 13.19
CA ILE A 147 -0.90 -1.03 12.60
C ILE A 147 -1.20 -2.08 13.69
N GLY A 148 -0.22 -2.40 14.53
CA GLY A 148 -0.37 -3.32 15.65
C GLY A 148 -1.44 -2.86 16.64
N ILE A 149 -1.45 -1.57 17.00
CA ILE A 149 -2.49 -0.96 17.84
C ILE A 149 -3.86 -1.10 17.17
N SER A 150 -3.97 -0.81 15.87
CA SER A 150 -5.20 -1.03 15.10
C SER A 150 -5.68 -2.49 15.17
N LEU A 151 -4.78 -3.47 15.05
CA LEU A 151 -5.12 -4.89 15.15
C LEU A 151 -5.64 -5.27 16.54
N LEU A 152 -5.08 -4.69 17.60
CA LEU A 152 -5.52 -4.87 18.98
C LEU A 152 -6.89 -4.23 19.22
N LEU A 153 -7.08 -2.97 18.80
CA LEU A 153 -8.33 -2.23 18.98
C LEU A 153 -9.51 -2.87 18.23
N ASN A 154 -9.23 -3.50 17.09
CA ASN A 154 -10.24 -4.22 16.31
C ASN A 154 -10.41 -5.69 16.76
N SER A 155 -9.82 -6.08 17.90
CA SER A 155 -9.87 -7.44 18.47
C SER A 155 -9.45 -8.53 17.47
N LYS A 156 -8.56 -8.21 16.53
CA LYS A 156 -8.01 -9.17 15.56
C LYS A 156 -6.87 -10.00 16.13
N VAL A 157 -6.20 -9.46 17.15
CA VAL A 157 -5.07 -10.08 17.85
C VAL A 157 -5.22 -9.82 19.34
N THR A 158 -4.81 -10.77 20.19
CA THR A 158 -4.65 -10.52 21.62
C THR A 158 -3.25 -9.99 21.90
N LEU A 159 -3.10 -9.08 22.88
CA LEU A 159 -1.82 -8.46 23.20
C LEU A 159 -0.70 -9.50 23.39
N LEU A 160 -0.97 -10.54 24.17
CA LEU A 160 -0.01 -11.61 24.42
C LEU A 160 0.41 -12.34 23.14
N LYS A 161 -0.55 -12.80 22.32
CA LYS A 161 -0.22 -13.52 21.08
C LYS A 161 0.51 -12.62 20.09
N GLY A 162 0.12 -11.36 19.98
CA GLY A 162 0.79 -10.38 19.12
C GLY A 162 2.26 -10.18 19.52
N ILE A 163 2.52 -9.97 20.82
CA ILE A 163 3.89 -9.83 21.35
C ILE A 163 4.69 -11.12 21.13
N LEU A 164 4.12 -12.28 21.43
CA LEU A 164 4.81 -13.57 21.24
C LEU A 164 5.15 -13.83 19.77
N THR A 165 4.25 -13.52 18.84
CA THR A 165 4.55 -13.60 17.40
C THR A 165 5.69 -12.66 17.02
N GLY A 166 5.65 -11.41 17.48
CA GLY A 166 6.73 -10.44 17.24
C GLY A 166 8.08 -10.92 17.78
N ILE A 167 8.14 -11.37 19.04
CA ILE A 167 9.36 -11.88 19.68
C ILE A 167 9.89 -13.11 18.95
N PHE A 168 9.02 -14.06 18.62
CA PHE A 168 9.40 -15.27 17.91
C PHE A 168 10.00 -14.94 16.53
N THR A 169 9.31 -14.10 15.75
CA THR A 169 9.81 -13.66 14.44
C THR A 169 11.11 -12.87 14.55
N LEU A 170 11.22 -11.98 15.54
CA LEU A 170 12.43 -11.20 15.78
C LEU A 170 13.62 -12.11 16.11
N THR A 171 13.41 -13.10 16.98
CA THR A 171 14.43 -14.07 17.38
C THR A 171 14.93 -14.88 16.18
N LEU A 172 14.01 -15.40 15.36
CA LEU A 172 14.37 -16.10 14.12
C LEU A 172 15.12 -15.18 13.16
N THR A 173 14.70 -13.93 13.03
CA THR A 173 15.37 -12.95 12.16
C THR A 173 16.80 -12.66 12.65
N PHE A 174 16.96 -12.47 13.97
CA PHE A 174 18.24 -12.22 14.64
C PHE A 174 19.23 -13.37 14.48
N LEU A 175 18.74 -14.61 14.46
CA LEU A 175 19.57 -15.80 14.21
C LEU A 175 20.28 -15.77 12.85
N PHE A 176 19.69 -15.12 11.84
CA PHE A 176 20.30 -15.00 10.51
C PHE A 176 21.05 -13.70 10.31
N ILE A 177 20.48 -12.56 10.74
CA ILE A 177 21.04 -11.24 10.46
C ILE A 177 22.30 -10.95 11.28
N ILE A 178 22.34 -11.29 12.57
CA ILE A 178 23.48 -10.93 13.43
C ILE A 178 24.75 -11.64 12.97
N PRO A 179 24.77 -12.97 12.73
CA PRO A 179 25.98 -13.62 12.23
C PRO A 179 26.40 -13.09 10.86
N LEU A 180 25.44 -12.84 9.96
CA LEU A 180 25.74 -12.34 8.62
C LEU A 180 26.34 -10.93 8.67
N ASP A 181 25.71 -9.99 9.38
CA ASP A 181 26.18 -8.63 9.52
C ASP A 181 27.55 -8.61 10.21
N THR A 182 27.72 -9.41 11.27
CA THR A 182 29.02 -9.54 11.96
C THR A 182 30.10 -9.98 10.99
N VAL A 183 29.89 -11.06 10.23
CA VAL A 183 30.89 -11.54 9.25
C VAL A 183 31.18 -10.51 8.16
N MET A 184 30.15 -9.84 7.63
CA MET A 184 30.32 -8.87 6.55
C MET A 184 31.02 -7.59 7.00
N TRP A 185 30.83 -7.17 8.25
CA TRP A 185 31.44 -5.98 8.83
C TRP A 185 32.69 -6.27 9.68
N ASN A 186 33.06 -7.53 9.94
CA ASN A 186 34.22 -7.90 10.79
C ASN A 186 35.56 -7.38 10.28
N ASN A 187 35.72 -7.20 8.97
CA ASN A 187 36.94 -6.63 8.37
C ASN A 187 36.90 -5.10 8.26
N TYR A 188 35.82 -4.47 8.70
CA TYR A 188 35.66 -3.03 8.66
C TYR A 188 36.24 -2.40 9.94
N SER A 189 37.47 -1.91 9.82
CA SER A 189 38.09 -1.06 10.84
C SER A 189 37.58 0.38 10.66
N SER A 190 36.45 0.70 11.27
CA SER A 190 36.00 2.09 11.36
C SER A 190 36.55 2.75 12.62
N PRO A 191 37.04 3.99 12.57
CA PRO A 191 37.34 4.74 13.78
C PRO A 191 36.09 4.98 14.68
N MET A 192 34.87 4.83 14.14
CA MET A 192 33.61 5.01 14.88
C MET A 192 32.96 3.71 15.37
N LEU A 193 33.38 2.53 14.90
CA LEU A 193 32.77 1.26 15.29
C LEU A 193 33.86 0.29 15.75
N PRO A 194 34.03 0.04 17.07
CA PRO A 194 34.94 -1.00 17.52
C PRO A 194 34.48 -2.36 16.97
N PRO A 195 35.38 -3.33 16.76
CA PRO A 195 35.00 -4.68 16.36
C PRO A 195 34.08 -5.27 17.44
N LEU A 196 32.80 -5.42 17.09
CA LEU A 196 31.78 -6.00 17.97
C LEU A 196 31.67 -7.50 17.68
N PRO A 197 31.66 -8.36 18.72
CA PRO A 197 31.49 -9.80 18.53
C PRO A 197 30.11 -10.18 17.98
N PHE A 198 29.12 -9.29 18.16
CA PHE A 198 27.77 -9.42 17.62
C PHE A 198 27.31 -8.05 17.10
N LEU A 199 27.08 -7.96 15.80
CA LEU A 199 26.63 -6.74 15.15
C LEU A 199 25.20 -6.89 14.63
N TRP A 200 24.32 -5.97 15.04
CA TRP A 200 23.06 -5.70 14.38
C TRP A 200 23.14 -4.32 13.73
N ALA A 201 23.32 -4.28 12.40
CA ALA A 201 23.60 -3.03 11.69
C ALA A 201 22.51 -1.97 11.89
N GLU A 202 21.23 -2.35 11.75
CA GLU A 202 20.11 -1.42 11.95
C GLU A 202 19.95 -0.97 13.41
N GLY A 203 20.44 -1.75 14.38
CA GLY A 203 20.53 -1.36 15.78
C GLY A 203 21.53 -0.23 16.01
N VAL A 204 22.69 -0.29 15.36
CA VAL A 204 23.69 0.80 15.37
C VAL A 204 23.12 2.07 14.74
N VAL A 205 22.38 1.94 13.62
CA VAL A 205 21.67 3.06 12.99
C VAL A 205 20.64 3.69 13.92
N LEU A 206 19.88 2.86 14.65
CA LEU A 206 18.90 3.33 15.62
C LEU A 206 19.58 4.15 16.72
N PHE A 207 20.66 3.62 17.28
CA PHE A 207 21.43 4.27 18.35
C PHE A 207 22.01 5.61 17.89
N TYR A 208 22.70 5.62 16.75
CA TYR A 208 23.32 6.82 16.17
C TYR A 208 22.29 7.95 15.89
N ASN A 209 21.13 7.62 15.33
CA ASN A 209 20.16 8.66 14.96
C ASN A 209 19.26 9.09 16.12
N THR A 210 18.91 8.16 17.03
CA THR A 210 17.92 8.40 18.08
C THR A 210 18.56 8.80 19.40
N VAL A 211 19.61 8.08 19.82
CA VAL A 211 20.27 8.31 21.12
C VAL A 211 21.27 9.45 21.01
N GLU A 212 22.10 9.45 19.96
CA GLU A 212 23.09 10.53 19.75
C GLU A 212 22.49 11.77 19.06
N ASN A 213 21.20 11.72 18.69
CA ASN A 213 20.45 12.79 18.04
C ASN A 213 21.14 13.38 16.79
N LYS A 214 21.88 12.56 16.04
CA LYS A 214 22.63 12.98 14.85
C LYS A 214 21.78 13.12 13.59
N SER A 215 20.47 12.88 13.69
CA SER A 215 19.55 12.98 12.56
C SER A 215 19.52 14.38 11.92
N ALA A 216 19.71 15.44 12.71
CA ALA A 216 19.73 16.82 12.21
C ALA A 216 20.95 17.15 11.35
N ASN A 217 22.04 16.39 11.45
CA ASN A 217 23.27 16.62 10.66
C ASN A 217 23.06 16.44 9.15
N TRP A 218 21.98 15.77 8.76
CA TRP A 218 21.59 15.53 7.37
C TRP A 218 20.69 16.64 6.80
N GLY A 219 20.57 17.76 7.51
CA GLY A 219 19.72 18.90 7.16
C GLY A 219 18.30 18.76 7.70
N THR A 220 17.66 19.89 7.97
CA THR A 220 16.34 19.97 8.59
C THR A 220 15.29 20.53 7.65
N SER A 221 14.06 20.01 7.74
CA SER A 221 12.92 20.51 6.96
C SER A 221 11.72 20.77 7.86
N PRO A 222 10.83 21.72 7.51
CA PRO A 222 9.68 22.07 8.34
C PRO A 222 8.72 20.87 8.53
N PRO A 223 7.92 20.83 9.60
CA PRO A 223 7.04 19.69 9.90
C PRO A 223 6.07 19.34 8.78
N TYR A 224 5.53 20.33 8.06
CA TYR A 224 4.57 20.11 6.97
C TYR A 224 5.19 19.57 5.67
N TRP A 225 6.51 19.37 5.61
CA TRP A 225 7.21 19.00 4.38
C TRP A 225 6.67 17.72 3.75
N TYR A 226 6.34 16.70 4.55
CA TYR A 226 5.78 15.44 4.01
C TYR A 226 4.41 15.62 3.37
N LEU A 227 3.58 16.53 3.86
CA LEU A 227 2.28 16.83 3.24
C LEU A 227 2.48 17.38 1.82
N VAL A 228 3.42 18.31 1.65
CA VAL A 228 3.78 18.89 0.35
C VAL A 228 4.44 17.83 -0.55
N ALA A 229 5.32 17.01 0.02
CA ALA A 229 6.02 15.97 -0.71
C ALA A 229 5.04 14.87 -1.19
N MET A 230 4.03 14.52 -0.41
CA MET A 230 2.98 13.58 -0.81
C MET A 230 2.14 14.09 -1.97
N LEU A 231 1.80 15.39 -1.99
CA LEU A 231 1.09 15.98 -3.13
C LEU A 231 1.91 15.83 -4.43
N LYS A 232 3.22 16.10 -4.35
CA LYS A 232 4.15 15.92 -5.49
C LYS A 232 4.31 14.44 -5.87
N ALA A 233 4.29 13.55 -4.88
CA ALA A 233 4.61 12.15 -5.09
C ALA A 233 3.42 11.32 -5.58
N LEU A 234 2.20 11.68 -5.18
CA LEU A 234 0.95 11.05 -5.58
C LEU A 234 0.31 11.73 -6.81
N LEU A 235 0.64 13.00 -7.10
CA LEU A 235 0.05 13.76 -8.21
C LEU A 235 -1.49 13.69 -8.19
N GLY A 236 -2.13 13.32 -9.31
CA GLY A 236 -3.59 13.19 -9.39
C GLY A 236 -4.16 12.12 -8.45
N CYS A 237 -3.37 11.11 -8.07
CA CYS A 237 -3.78 10.09 -7.09
C CYS A 237 -4.07 10.68 -5.71
N PHE A 238 -3.48 11.83 -5.36
CA PHE A 238 -3.77 12.51 -4.10
C PHE A 238 -5.25 12.90 -3.98
N PHE A 239 -5.83 13.46 -5.05
CA PHE A 239 -7.24 13.85 -5.06
C PHE A 239 -8.17 12.65 -5.00
N PHE A 240 -7.83 11.57 -5.71
CA PHE A 240 -8.59 10.32 -5.58
C PHE A 240 -8.48 9.75 -4.17
N ALA A 241 -7.34 9.85 -3.49
CA ALA A 241 -7.18 9.36 -2.12
C ALA A 241 -8.09 10.14 -1.14
N MET A 242 -8.23 11.45 -1.33
CA MET A 242 -9.19 12.26 -0.57
C MET A 242 -10.64 11.83 -0.84
N LEU A 243 -10.98 11.51 -2.09
CA LEU A 243 -12.30 10.99 -2.44
C LEU A 243 -12.56 9.60 -1.84
N GLY A 244 -11.55 8.74 -1.74
CA GLY A 244 -11.69 7.38 -1.20
C GLY A 244 -12.11 7.30 0.27
N VAL A 245 -11.84 8.37 1.04
CA VAL A 245 -12.38 8.55 2.41
C VAL A 245 -13.91 8.49 2.41
N PHE A 246 -14.53 8.86 1.30
CA PHE A 246 -15.97 8.83 1.10
C PHE A 246 -16.39 7.68 0.18
N LYS A 247 -17.35 6.88 0.63
CA LYS A 247 -17.98 5.86 -0.20
C LYS A 247 -19.16 6.49 -0.94
N LEU A 248 -19.06 6.53 -2.27
CA LEU A 248 -20.10 7.02 -3.16
C LEU A 248 -21.07 5.88 -3.52
N ARG A 249 -22.37 6.09 -3.34
CA ARG A 249 -23.41 5.17 -3.77
C ARG A 249 -24.47 5.91 -4.60
N PRO A 250 -24.61 5.63 -5.90
CA PRO A 250 -25.75 6.11 -6.67
C PRO A 250 -27.04 5.45 -6.14
N THR A 251 -28.09 6.23 -5.92
CA THR A 251 -29.38 5.72 -5.45
C THR A 251 -30.53 6.25 -6.31
N PRO A 252 -31.42 5.38 -6.80
CA PRO A 252 -32.54 5.80 -7.62
C PRO A 252 -33.79 6.25 -6.85
N ALA A 253 -33.81 6.09 -5.52
CA ALA A 253 -34.93 6.41 -4.64
C ALA A 253 -34.60 7.62 -3.75
N PRO A 254 -35.62 8.38 -3.26
CA PRO A 254 -35.41 9.48 -2.33
C PRO A 254 -34.65 9.01 -1.08
N PRO A 255 -33.78 9.85 -0.50
CA PRO A 255 -32.89 9.44 0.57
C PRO A 255 -33.69 8.99 1.79
N SER A 256 -33.65 7.70 2.13
CA SER A 256 -33.93 7.29 3.49
C SER A 256 -32.70 7.64 4.32
N PRO A 257 -32.82 8.43 5.39
CA PRO A 257 -31.67 8.81 6.20
C PRO A 257 -31.14 7.57 6.90
N HIS A 258 -30.09 6.98 6.34
CA HIS A 258 -29.32 5.96 7.04
C HIS A 258 -28.44 6.66 8.08
N LYS A 259 -28.28 6.05 9.26
CA LYS A 259 -27.53 6.64 10.40
C LYS A 259 -26.09 7.08 10.06
N ASP A 260 -25.52 6.55 8.99
CA ASP A 260 -24.14 6.77 8.56
C ASP A 260 -24.00 7.66 7.31
N GLN A 261 -25.11 8.20 6.79
CA GLN A 261 -25.10 9.11 5.64
C GLN A 261 -24.62 10.50 6.06
N ILE A 262 -23.65 11.07 5.34
CA ILE A 262 -23.16 12.44 5.60
C ILE A 262 -24.06 13.45 4.90
N PHE A 263 -24.21 13.28 3.58
CA PHE A 263 -25.10 14.10 2.75
C PHE A 263 -25.53 13.31 1.51
N SER A 264 -26.56 13.81 0.81
CA SER A 264 -26.90 13.35 -0.53
C SER A 264 -27.01 14.54 -1.46
N LEU A 265 -26.47 14.39 -2.66
CA LEU A 265 -26.50 15.40 -3.69
C LEU A 265 -26.65 14.71 -5.06
N PHE A 266 -27.55 15.22 -5.89
CA PHE A 266 -27.74 14.73 -7.26
C PHE A 266 -27.94 13.20 -7.42
N ASN A 267 -28.77 12.59 -6.58
CA ASN A 267 -29.01 11.13 -6.53
C ASN A 267 -27.76 10.29 -6.20
N ILE A 268 -26.74 10.92 -5.60
CA ILE A 268 -25.56 10.26 -5.05
C ILE A 268 -25.62 10.42 -3.53
N GLN A 269 -25.48 9.30 -2.82
CA GLN A 269 -25.34 9.28 -1.37
C GLN A 269 -23.87 9.15 -1.01
N VAL A 270 -23.44 9.95 -0.04
CA VAL A 270 -22.05 10.03 0.41
C VAL A 270 -21.97 9.54 1.85
N TYR A 271 -21.13 8.52 2.05
CA TYR A 271 -20.91 7.88 3.35
C TYR A 271 -19.44 7.97 3.74
N LEU A 272 -19.14 7.94 5.03
CA LEU A 272 -17.76 7.79 5.49
C LEU A 272 -17.30 6.33 5.30
N ASN A 273 -16.18 6.11 4.61
CA ASN A 273 -15.61 4.78 4.38
C ASN A 273 -14.85 4.30 5.64
N LYS A 274 -15.61 3.92 6.68
CA LYS A 274 -15.05 3.46 7.97
C LYS A 274 -14.09 2.28 7.81
N HIS A 275 -14.36 1.39 6.85
CA HIS A 275 -13.49 0.24 6.57
C HIS A 275 -12.11 0.70 6.07
N LEU A 276 -12.06 1.53 5.04
CA LEU A 276 -10.79 2.08 4.52
C LEU A 276 -10.07 2.91 5.58
N LEU A 277 -10.79 3.70 6.38
CA LEU A 277 -10.20 4.51 7.44
C LEU A 277 -9.47 3.67 8.49
N GLY A 278 -9.91 2.44 8.76
CA GLY A 278 -9.19 1.49 9.63
C GLY A 278 -7.78 1.16 9.13
N TYR A 279 -7.54 1.26 7.82
CA TYR A 279 -6.23 1.03 7.19
C TYR A 279 -5.46 2.34 6.94
N LEU A 280 -6.16 3.38 6.48
CA LEU A 280 -5.57 4.67 6.15
C LEU A 280 -5.10 5.43 7.39
N PHE A 281 -5.80 5.31 8.52
CA PHE A 281 -5.46 6.02 9.75
C PHE A 281 -4.08 5.62 10.31
N PRO A 282 -3.73 4.33 10.47
CA PRO A 282 -2.36 3.93 10.85
C PRO A 282 -1.27 4.47 9.92
N ALA A 283 -1.50 4.48 8.61
CA ALA A 283 -0.56 5.03 7.63
C ALA A 283 -0.41 6.55 7.76
N ALA A 284 -1.50 7.27 8.01
CA ALA A 284 -1.47 8.71 8.26
C ALA A 284 -0.76 9.07 9.58
N VAL A 285 -0.99 8.28 10.64
CA VAL A 285 -0.28 8.43 11.93
C VAL A 285 1.22 8.22 11.73
N PHE A 286 1.63 7.21 10.96
CA PHE A 286 3.04 7.01 10.62
C PHE A 286 3.65 8.25 9.94
N VAL A 287 3.00 8.81 8.91
CA VAL A 287 3.49 10.02 8.23
C VAL A 287 3.55 11.21 9.19
N ALA A 288 2.56 11.37 10.07
CA ALA A 288 2.52 12.45 11.06
C ALA A 288 3.66 12.33 12.09
N LEU A 289 3.91 11.12 12.61
CA LEU A 289 5.02 10.87 13.54
C LEU A 289 6.38 11.12 12.86
N TYR A 290 6.55 10.66 11.62
CA TYR A 290 7.77 10.90 10.86
C TYR A 290 7.98 12.39 10.52
N SER A 291 6.89 13.16 10.44
CA SER A 291 6.94 14.61 10.20
C SER A 291 7.54 15.41 11.36
N ILE A 292 7.56 14.84 12.57
CA ILE A 292 8.17 15.46 13.76
C ILE A 292 9.70 15.40 13.66
N LEU A 293 10.27 14.42 12.95
CA LEU A 293 11.72 14.27 12.83
C LEU A 293 12.34 15.43 12.04
N PRO A 294 13.53 15.92 12.45
CA PRO A 294 14.13 17.11 11.85
C PRO A 294 14.50 16.88 10.38
N HIS A 295 15.15 15.75 10.09
CA HIS A 295 15.54 15.37 8.75
C HIS A 295 14.41 14.62 8.03
N LYS A 296 14.21 14.96 6.75
CA LYS A 296 13.10 14.45 5.95
C LYS A 296 13.56 14.13 4.54
N GLU A 297 13.19 12.93 4.10
CA GLU A 297 13.32 12.50 2.71
C GLU A 297 12.08 11.71 2.32
N LEU A 298 11.62 11.88 1.08
CA LEU A 298 10.42 11.21 0.58
C LEU A 298 10.52 9.69 0.72
N ARG A 299 11.72 9.14 0.52
CA ARG A 299 11.95 7.70 0.58
C ARG A 299 11.58 7.07 1.92
N PHE A 300 11.60 7.83 3.03
CA PHE A 300 11.28 7.30 4.35
C PHE A 300 9.80 6.97 4.53
N ILE A 301 8.89 7.65 3.81
CA ILE A 301 7.45 7.40 3.91
C ILE A 301 6.90 6.51 2.79
N LEU A 302 7.73 6.13 1.80
CA LEU A 302 7.34 5.22 0.71
C LEU A 302 6.71 3.91 1.19
N PRO A 303 7.16 3.27 2.30
CA PRO A 303 6.55 2.03 2.75
C PRO A 303 5.06 2.14 3.09
N ALA A 304 4.53 3.35 3.28
CA ALA A 304 3.10 3.61 3.50
C ALA A 304 2.33 3.98 2.21
N PHE A 305 3.01 4.27 1.09
CA PHE A 305 2.38 4.67 -0.17
C PHE A 305 1.34 3.69 -0.71
N PRO A 306 1.54 2.36 -0.64
CA PRO A 306 0.53 1.43 -1.10
C PRO A 306 -0.84 1.64 -0.44
N ILE A 307 -0.91 2.01 0.84
CA ILE A 307 -2.18 2.29 1.53
C ILE A 307 -2.84 3.57 0.98
N PHE A 308 -2.07 4.61 0.68
CA PHE A 308 -2.59 5.82 0.04
C PHE A 308 -3.09 5.52 -1.40
N ASN A 309 -2.43 4.61 -2.12
CA ASN A 309 -2.90 4.15 -3.42
C ASN A 309 -4.16 3.30 -3.32
N VAL A 310 -4.34 2.50 -2.26
CA VAL A 310 -5.62 1.81 -1.98
C VAL A 310 -6.73 2.84 -1.77
N ALA A 311 -6.48 3.90 -1.00
CA ALA A 311 -7.45 4.98 -0.82
C ALA A 311 -7.77 5.67 -2.16
N ALA A 312 -6.76 5.94 -2.98
CA ALA A 312 -6.96 6.50 -4.32
C ALA A 312 -7.79 5.57 -5.22
N ALA A 313 -7.52 4.28 -5.16
CA ALA A 313 -8.26 3.26 -5.92
C ALA A 313 -9.73 3.18 -5.51
N GLU A 314 -10.03 3.24 -4.20
CA GLU A 314 -11.40 3.30 -3.69
C GLU A 314 -12.13 4.56 -4.16
N GLY A 315 -11.45 5.71 -4.18
CA GLY A 315 -12.01 6.96 -4.71
C GLY A 315 -12.35 6.87 -6.20
N LEU A 316 -11.41 6.36 -7.01
CA LEU A 316 -11.62 6.16 -8.45
C LEU A 316 -12.72 5.13 -8.73
N ALA A 317 -12.74 4.01 -8.00
CA ALA A 317 -13.79 2.99 -8.09
C ALA A 317 -15.18 3.56 -7.73
N GLY A 318 -15.25 4.39 -6.68
CA GLY A 318 -16.46 5.10 -6.27
C GLY A 318 -16.97 6.01 -7.38
N VAL A 319 -16.10 6.82 -7.98
CA VAL A 319 -16.47 7.68 -9.11
C VAL A 319 -16.95 6.85 -10.30
N TRP A 320 -16.23 5.79 -10.66
CA TRP A 320 -16.60 4.90 -11.76
C TRP A 320 -17.98 4.27 -11.57
N SER A 321 -18.32 3.89 -10.33
CA SER A 321 -19.64 3.33 -10.00
C SER A 321 -20.80 4.30 -10.26
N VAL A 322 -20.56 5.60 -10.12
CA VAL A 322 -21.54 6.66 -10.41
C VAL A 322 -21.62 6.92 -11.91
N VAL A 323 -20.47 7.00 -12.60
CA VAL A 323 -20.40 7.29 -14.04
C VAL A 323 -21.10 6.20 -14.85
N PHE A 324 -20.81 4.93 -14.55
CA PHE A 324 -21.34 3.78 -15.28
C PHE A 324 -22.55 3.14 -14.61
N PHE A 325 -23.25 3.88 -13.74
CA PHE A 325 -24.44 3.36 -13.07
C PHE A 325 -25.53 3.00 -14.07
N LYS A 326 -25.80 1.70 -14.20
CA LYS A 326 -26.99 1.17 -14.88
C LYS A 326 -28.03 0.87 -13.81
N ALA A 327 -29.18 1.56 -13.86
CA ALA A 327 -30.33 1.19 -13.06
C ALA A 327 -30.75 -0.21 -13.49
N LYS A 328 -30.82 -1.14 -12.54
CA LYS A 328 -31.43 -2.44 -12.79
C LYS A 328 -32.92 -2.16 -13.02
N VAL A 329 -33.42 -2.41 -14.22
CA VAL A 329 -34.87 -2.46 -14.45
C VAL A 329 -35.30 -3.78 -13.84
N ASP A 330 -35.74 -3.74 -12.59
CA ASP A 330 -36.44 -4.87 -12.00
C ASP A 330 -37.81 -4.93 -12.70
N CYS A 331 -37.86 -5.61 -13.85
CA CYS A 331 -39.09 -6.20 -14.33
C CYS A 331 -39.41 -7.36 -13.38
N GLU A 332 -39.89 -7.05 -12.18
CA GLU A 332 -40.67 -8.02 -11.41
C GLU A 332 -41.89 -8.34 -12.27
N SER A 333 -41.85 -9.51 -12.92
CA SER A 333 -43.04 -10.14 -13.44
C SER A 333 -44.08 -10.10 -12.34
N SER A 334 -45.21 -9.47 -12.63
CA SER A 334 -46.42 -9.44 -11.82
C SER A 334 -46.79 -10.86 -11.35
N SER A 335 -46.19 -11.31 -10.25
CA SER A 335 -46.65 -12.46 -9.50
C SER A 335 -47.48 -11.89 -8.38
N LYS A 336 -48.79 -12.16 -8.46
CA LYS A 336 -49.75 -11.83 -7.42
C LYS A 336 -49.30 -12.56 -6.15
N VAL A 337 -48.60 -11.87 -5.25
CA VAL A 337 -48.35 -12.35 -3.90
C VAL A 337 -49.70 -12.29 -3.17
N VAL A 338 -50.39 -13.42 -3.12
CA VAL A 338 -51.50 -13.61 -2.18
C VAL A 338 -50.87 -13.80 -0.80
N SER A 339 -50.94 -12.77 0.03
CA SER A 339 -50.53 -12.84 1.44
C SER A 339 -51.42 -13.83 2.20
N PRO A 340 -50.88 -14.70 3.08
CA PRO A 340 -51.69 -15.61 3.87
C PRO A 340 -52.48 -14.82 4.92
N VAL A 341 -53.78 -15.15 5.00
CA VAL A 341 -54.73 -14.60 5.96
C VAL A 341 -54.26 -14.91 7.39
N SER A 342 -54.07 -13.88 8.21
CA SER A 342 -53.91 -14.07 9.65
C SER A 342 -55.28 -14.41 10.26
N THR A 343 -55.56 -15.69 10.46
CA THR A 343 -56.78 -16.13 11.15
C THR A 343 -56.64 -15.85 12.65
N ARG A 344 -57.06 -14.66 13.10
CA ARG A 344 -57.30 -14.41 14.53
C ARG A 344 -58.53 -15.21 14.97
N LEU A 345 -58.31 -16.32 15.65
CA LEU A 345 -59.35 -17.07 16.36
C LEU A 345 -59.91 -16.20 17.51
N ARG A 346 -60.99 -15.47 17.23
CA ARG A 346 -61.82 -14.81 18.26
C ARG A 346 -63.02 -15.70 18.55
N ARG A 347 -62.96 -16.40 19.70
CA ARG A 347 -64.05 -17.23 20.22
C ARG A 347 -65.24 -16.32 20.58
N ARG A 348 -66.32 -16.33 19.81
CA ARG A 348 -67.67 -15.91 20.26
C ARG A 348 -68.78 -16.55 19.41
N LYS A 349 -69.86 -16.89 20.10
CA LYS A 349 -71.03 -17.66 19.65
C LYS A 349 -71.76 -17.03 18.46
N ALA A 350 -72.32 -17.93 17.64
CA ALA A 350 -73.46 -17.77 16.74
C ALA A 350 -73.35 -16.76 15.57
N GLY A 351 -73.40 -17.32 14.35
CA GLY A 351 -73.90 -16.69 13.12
C GLY A 351 -73.19 -15.44 12.62
N ALA A 352 -72.28 -15.58 11.66
CA ALA A 352 -71.85 -14.45 10.83
C ALA A 352 -71.37 -14.91 9.45
N THR A 353 -71.97 -14.31 8.42
CA THR A 353 -71.56 -14.30 7.02
C THR A 353 -70.18 -13.62 6.87
N THR A 354 -69.29 -14.24 6.10
CA THR A 354 -67.94 -13.72 5.84
C THR A 354 -67.96 -12.82 4.60
N GLU A 355 -67.90 -11.50 4.77
CA GLU A 355 -67.55 -10.58 3.68
C GLU A 355 -66.04 -10.42 3.60
N THR A 356 -65.46 -10.74 2.43
CA THR A 356 -64.03 -10.60 2.17
C THR A 356 -63.80 -9.30 1.39
N THR A 357 -63.36 -8.24 2.05
CA THR A 357 -62.95 -7.00 1.37
C THR A 357 -61.47 -7.09 0.99
N THR A 358 -61.17 -7.22 -0.30
CA THR A 358 -59.81 -7.18 -0.85
C THR A 358 -59.37 -5.73 -1.09
N THR A 359 -58.60 -5.16 -0.18
CA THR A 359 -57.88 -3.89 -0.44
C THR A 359 -56.67 -4.16 -1.33
N THR A 360 -56.75 -3.78 -2.60
CA THR A 360 -55.62 -3.77 -3.53
C THR A 360 -54.86 -2.44 -3.40
N THR A 361 -53.75 -2.42 -2.67
CA THR A 361 -52.80 -1.32 -2.72
C THR A 361 -52.00 -1.40 -4.01
N LYS A 362 -52.34 -0.58 -5.01
CA LYS A 362 -51.48 -0.33 -6.18
C LYS A 362 -50.23 0.42 -5.71
N THR A 363 -49.08 -0.25 -5.63
CA THR A 363 -47.77 0.40 -5.57
C THR A 363 -47.50 1.07 -6.92
N LYS A 364 -47.34 2.40 -6.92
CA LYS A 364 -46.91 3.15 -8.12
C LYS A 364 -45.53 2.64 -8.56
N PRO A 365 -45.25 2.51 -9.88
CA PRO A 365 -43.92 2.21 -10.36
C PRO A 365 -42.96 3.32 -9.89
N GLN A 366 -41.94 2.95 -9.12
CA GLN A 366 -40.90 3.88 -8.70
C GLN A 366 -40.07 4.27 -9.93
N THR A 367 -40.18 5.52 -10.37
CA THR A 367 -39.30 6.08 -11.39
C THR A 367 -37.90 6.19 -10.82
N HIS A 368 -37.02 5.27 -11.21
CA HIS A 368 -35.63 5.28 -10.81
C HIS A 368 -34.92 6.49 -11.42
N HIS A 369 -34.60 7.50 -10.60
CA HIS A 369 -33.88 8.67 -11.05
C HIS A 369 -32.37 8.39 -11.09
N HIS A 370 -31.80 8.34 -12.30
CA HIS A 370 -30.35 8.28 -12.48
C HIS A 370 -29.67 9.55 -11.94
N PRO A 371 -28.38 9.49 -11.56
CA PRO A 371 -27.60 10.72 -11.43
C PRO A 371 -27.69 11.50 -12.75
N PRO A 372 -27.79 12.85 -12.69
CA PRO A 372 -27.95 13.66 -13.90
C PRO A 372 -26.74 13.44 -14.82
N LYS A 373 -27.00 13.21 -16.11
CA LYS A 373 -25.96 12.85 -17.11
C LYS A 373 -24.78 13.83 -17.12
N ILE A 374 -25.05 15.12 -16.89
CA ILE A 374 -24.03 16.17 -16.80
C ILE A 374 -23.01 15.86 -15.69
N ILE A 375 -23.45 15.35 -14.54
CA ILE A 375 -22.56 15.07 -13.41
C ILE A 375 -21.73 13.84 -13.67
N SER A 376 -22.32 12.78 -14.22
CA SER A 376 -21.55 11.61 -14.66
C SER A 376 -20.51 12.00 -15.71
N LEU A 377 -20.84 12.92 -16.64
CA LEU A 377 -19.90 13.44 -17.63
C LEU A 377 -18.76 14.26 -16.98
N LEU A 378 -19.08 15.16 -16.04
CA LEU A 378 -18.08 15.97 -15.33
C LEU A 378 -17.15 15.09 -14.48
N LEU A 379 -17.68 14.07 -13.81
CA LEU A 379 -16.90 13.11 -13.03
C LEU A 379 -15.98 12.27 -13.92
N ALA A 380 -16.47 11.84 -15.09
CA ALA A 380 -15.67 11.10 -16.06
C ALA A 380 -14.54 11.96 -16.63
N LEU A 381 -14.85 13.20 -17.04
CA LEU A 381 -13.88 14.15 -17.56
C LEU A 381 -12.84 14.51 -16.49
N GLY A 382 -13.27 14.82 -15.27
CA GLY A 382 -12.38 15.11 -14.14
C GLY A 382 -11.44 13.94 -13.83
N SER A 383 -11.97 12.72 -13.82
CA SER A 383 -11.16 11.51 -13.61
C SER A 383 -10.13 11.31 -14.72
N PHE A 384 -10.53 11.50 -15.98
CA PHE A 384 -9.64 11.42 -17.14
C PHE A 384 -8.53 12.46 -17.07
N LEU A 385 -8.86 13.73 -16.74
CA LEU A 385 -7.88 14.81 -16.61
C LEU A 385 -6.88 14.55 -15.48
N LEU A 386 -7.32 14.02 -14.33
CA LEU A 386 -6.44 13.66 -13.21
C LEU A 386 -5.50 12.49 -13.56
N LEU A 387 -6.00 11.48 -14.29
CA LEU A 387 -5.17 10.38 -14.78
C LEU A 387 -4.16 10.87 -15.82
N LEU A 388 -4.59 11.73 -16.76
CA LEU A 388 -3.72 12.34 -17.76
C LEU A 388 -2.64 13.20 -17.10
N PHE A 389 -3.00 14.02 -16.11
CA PHE A 389 -2.06 14.82 -15.33
C PHE A 389 -1.02 13.93 -14.63
N THR A 390 -1.45 12.82 -14.03
CA THR A 390 -0.56 11.85 -13.38
C THR A 390 0.39 11.21 -14.38
N PHE A 391 -0.12 10.78 -15.53
CA PHE A 391 0.69 10.19 -16.61
C PHE A 391 1.73 11.18 -17.16
N LEU A 392 1.31 12.41 -17.49
CA LEU A 392 2.21 13.46 -17.99
C LEU A 392 3.26 13.83 -16.94
N GLY A 393 2.85 13.98 -15.68
CA GLY A 393 3.78 14.23 -14.57
C GLY A 393 4.81 13.11 -14.44
N THR A 394 4.39 11.85 -14.58
CA THR A 394 5.30 10.71 -14.57
C THR A 394 6.27 10.71 -15.75
N ALA A 395 5.81 11.03 -16.96
CA ALA A 395 6.68 11.18 -18.11
C ALA A 395 7.73 12.29 -17.91
N VAL A 396 7.33 13.43 -17.34
CA VAL A 396 8.24 14.54 -17.00
C VAL A 396 9.27 14.11 -15.97
N PHE A 397 8.87 13.44 -14.88
CA PHE A 397 9.82 12.95 -13.88
C PHE A 397 10.77 11.89 -14.45
N LEU A 398 10.30 11.02 -15.33
CA LEU A 398 11.13 10.03 -15.99
C LEU A 398 12.17 10.69 -16.91
N ALA A 399 11.76 11.66 -17.73
CA ALA A 399 12.65 12.42 -18.59
C ALA A 399 13.68 13.23 -17.78
N ALA A 400 13.24 13.91 -16.71
CA ALA A 400 14.12 14.64 -15.82
C ALA A 400 15.12 13.70 -15.12
N SER A 401 14.67 12.52 -14.68
CA SER A 401 15.55 11.51 -14.09
C SER A 401 16.53 10.93 -15.10
N HIS A 402 16.20 10.85 -16.38
CA HIS A 402 17.13 10.38 -17.40
C HIS A 402 18.25 11.39 -17.65
N ASN A 403 17.89 12.67 -17.74
CA ASN A 403 18.83 13.74 -18.08
C ASN A 403 19.66 14.26 -16.91
N ASN A 404 19.12 14.22 -15.68
CA ASN A 404 19.78 14.77 -14.49
C ASN A 404 20.37 13.70 -13.57
N TYR A 405 20.63 12.48 -14.04
CA TYR A 405 21.22 11.44 -13.19
C TYR A 405 22.74 11.58 -13.14
N PRO A 406 23.33 12.10 -12.03
CA PRO A 406 24.78 12.33 -11.94
C PRO A 406 25.60 11.03 -11.95
N GLY A 407 24.96 9.87 -11.77
CA GLY A 407 25.62 8.56 -11.83
C GLY A 407 25.58 7.88 -13.20
N GLY A 408 25.04 8.52 -14.24
CA GLY A 408 24.97 7.95 -15.59
C GLY A 408 26.35 7.81 -16.22
N GLU A 409 27.23 8.79 -16.01
CA GLU A 409 28.60 8.77 -16.52
C GLU A 409 29.46 7.66 -15.88
N VAL A 410 29.16 7.27 -14.65
CA VAL A 410 29.87 6.18 -13.92
C VAL A 410 29.50 4.79 -14.45
N ILE A 411 28.46 4.66 -15.29
CA ILE A 411 28.11 3.39 -15.95
C ILE A 411 28.97 3.18 -17.21
N TYR A 412 29.57 4.24 -17.75
CA TYR A 412 30.39 4.23 -18.96
C TYR A 412 31.90 4.24 -18.68
N ILE A 413 32.31 4.21 -17.41
CA ILE A 413 33.70 4.06 -16.94
C ILE A 413 33.78 2.73 -16.20
#